data_AF-A0A8H4Z142-F1
#
_entry.id   AF-A0A8H4Z142-F1
#
_cell.length_a   1.000
_cell.length_b   1.000
_cell.length_c   1.000
_cell.angle_alpha   90.00
_cell.angle_beta   90.00
_cell.angle_gamma   90.00
#
_symmetry.space_group_name_H-M   'P 1'
#
loop_
_entity.id
_entity.type
_entity.pdbx_description
1 polymer ?
#
loop_
_entity_poly.entity_id
_entity_poly.type
_entity_poly.pdbx_seq_one_letter_code
_entity_poly.pdbx_strand_id
1 'polypeptide(L)'
;MKKKLTQAVAYMHGLSIKHTGIKPGNILLHEPNTPDVRPLLTDVGVSKVFVRGGSTNFDDWSYIFLAPEQVAHLESNLRADIWQLGCCFALMLGVTKRGTAGRDELWESFCRTKDRRSCQIASEHEHFMKSLKALCDESHSIGEALSNQLAYELVSGMLDKNHETRLEIHQVLSRLDQIVAQMSTLAV
;
A
#
# COMPACT_ATOMS: atom_id res chain seq x y z
N MET A 1 10.15 11.76 9.65
CA MET A 1 8.81 11.28 9.21
C MET A 1 8.37 10.11 10.07
N LYS A 2 7.15 10.11 10.65
CA LYS A 2 6.70 9.05 11.56
C LYS A 2 6.06 7.89 10.76
N LYS A 3 6.65 6.69 10.81
CA LYS A 3 6.22 5.48 10.06
C LYS A 3 5.05 4.73 10.72
N LYS A 4 4.10 5.46 11.33
CA LYS A 4 3.12 4.90 12.29
C LYS A 4 2.24 3.80 11.71
N LEU A 5 1.78 3.96 10.46
CA LEU A 5 0.93 2.97 9.81
C LEU A 5 1.68 1.64 9.57
N THR A 6 2.91 1.72 9.04
CA THR A 6 3.78 0.54 8.86
C THR A 6 4.14 -0.11 10.19
N GLN A 7 4.36 0.68 11.25
CA GLN A 7 4.61 0.17 12.59
C GLN A 7 3.40 -0.60 13.16
N ALA A 8 2.17 -0.14 12.90
CA ALA A 8 0.97 -0.87 13.31
C ALA A 8 0.87 -2.25 12.63
N VAL A 9 1.16 -2.31 11.31
CA VAL A 9 1.21 -3.58 10.58
C VAL A 9 2.34 -4.48 11.09
N ALA A 10 3.53 -3.91 11.37
CA ALA A 10 4.66 -4.65 11.93
C ALA A 10 4.34 -5.27 13.29
N TYR A 11 3.62 -4.54 14.14
CA TYR A 11 3.17 -5.05 15.43
C TYR A 11 2.26 -6.28 15.28
N MET A 12 1.25 -6.22 14.40
CA MET A 12 0.37 -7.36 14.13
C MET A 12 1.13 -8.55 13.55
N HIS A 13 1.99 -8.30 12.55
CA HIS A 13 2.78 -9.35 11.90
C HIS A 13 3.73 -10.03 12.87
N GLY A 14 4.31 -9.30 13.83
CA GLY A 14 5.13 -9.86 14.92
C GLY A 14 4.35 -10.80 15.84
N LEU A 15 3.02 -10.66 15.91
CA LEU A 15 2.12 -11.58 16.63
C LEU A 15 1.55 -12.67 15.71
N SER A 16 2.05 -12.80 14.47
CA SER A 16 1.48 -13.66 13.43
C SER A 16 0.00 -13.36 13.16
N ILE A 17 -0.44 -12.11 13.31
CA ILE A 17 -1.80 -11.66 13.01
C ILE A 17 -1.81 -11.00 11.64
N LYS A 18 -2.73 -11.45 10.79
CA LYS A 18 -3.04 -10.83 9.49
C LYS A 18 -4.24 -9.90 9.67
N HIS A 19 -4.14 -8.67 9.15
CA HIS A 19 -5.22 -7.69 9.22
C HIS A 19 -6.39 -8.03 8.28
N THR A 20 -6.06 -8.52 7.07
CA THR A 20 -6.98 -8.95 5.99
C THR A 20 -7.81 -7.88 5.29
N GLY A 21 -8.01 -6.73 5.92
CA GLY A 21 -8.84 -5.65 5.38
C GLY A 21 -8.15 -4.29 5.30
N ILE A 22 -6.84 -4.21 5.02
CA ILE A 22 -6.17 -2.90 4.92
C ILE A 22 -6.69 -2.16 3.68
N LYS A 23 -7.23 -0.97 3.89
CA LYS A 23 -7.74 -0.07 2.84
C LYS A 23 -7.83 1.36 3.39
N PRO A 24 -7.93 2.40 2.53
CA PRO A 24 -8.03 3.78 3.00
C PRO A 24 -9.16 4.01 4.01
N GLY A 25 -10.33 3.38 3.79
CA GLY A 25 -11.47 3.49 4.72
C GLY A 25 -11.24 2.92 6.12
N ASN A 26 -10.24 2.06 6.29
CA ASN A 26 -9.86 1.44 7.56
C ASN A 26 -8.63 2.12 8.19
N ILE A 27 -8.19 3.27 7.66
CA ILE A 27 -7.12 4.10 8.22
C ILE A 27 -7.75 5.42 8.67
N LEU A 28 -8.00 5.54 9.97
CA LEU A 28 -8.57 6.76 10.55
C LEU A 28 -7.46 7.77 10.83
N LEU A 29 -7.77 9.06 10.65
CA LEU A 29 -6.88 10.15 11.01
C LEU A 29 -7.32 10.73 12.35
N HIS A 30 -6.48 10.57 13.37
CA HIS A 30 -6.72 11.11 14.70
C HIS A 30 -5.89 12.38 14.91
N GLU A 31 -6.57 13.49 15.21
CA GLU A 31 -5.98 14.82 15.40
C GLU A 31 -6.30 15.37 16.80
N PRO A 32 -5.66 14.86 17.87
CA PRO A 32 -5.98 15.27 19.24
C PRO A 32 -5.31 16.60 19.60
N ASN A 33 -5.84 17.76 19.18
CA ASN A 33 -5.34 19.10 19.56
C ASN A 33 -3.81 19.32 19.40
N THR A 34 -3.13 18.45 18.66
CA THR A 34 -1.70 18.49 18.37
C THR A 34 -1.51 18.72 16.89
N PRO A 35 -0.43 19.38 16.46
CA PRO A 35 -0.17 19.63 15.04
C PRO A 35 0.06 18.35 14.21
N ASP A 36 0.27 17.20 14.86
CA ASP A 36 0.56 15.94 14.19
C ASP A 36 -0.68 15.06 14.03
N VAL A 37 -1.09 14.84 12.77
CA VAL A 37 -2.06 13.80 12.43
C VAL A 37 -1.50 12.41 12.76
N ARG A 38 -2.26 11.59 13.49
CA ARG A 38 -1.91 10.20 13.80
C ARG A 38 -2.81 9.24 13.02
N PRO A 39 -2.28 8.48 12.04
CA PRO A 39 -3.05 7.41 11.43
C PRO A 39 -3.27 6.27 12.44
N LEU A 40 -4.50 5.74 12.45
CA LEU A 40 -4.93 4.57 13.22
C LEU A 40 -5.44 3.52 12.24
N LEU A 41 -4.85 2.33 12.26
CA LEU A 41 -5.41 1.19 11.56
C LEU A 41 -6.56 0.61 12.40
N THR A 42 -7.75 0.52 11.82
CA THR A 42 -8.98 0.06 12.48
C THR A 42 -9.56 -1.15 11.76
N ASP A 43 -10.71 -1.65 12.24
CA ASP A 43 -11.47 -2.74 11.64
C ASP A 43 -10.72 -4.09 11.66
N VAL A 44 -10.08 -4.35 12.81
CA VAL A 44 -9.46 -5.64 13.14
C VAL A 44 -10.49 -6.76 13.41
N GLY A 45 -11.78 -6.48 13.24
CA GLY A 45 -12.87 -7.43 13.54
C GLY A 45 -12.86 -8.67 12.65
N VAL A 46 -12.22 -8.58 11.48
CA VAL A 46 -12.00 -9.70 10.55
C VAL A 46 -10.56 -10.24 10.58
N SER A 47 -9.69 -9.65 11.41
CA SER A 47 -8.29 -10.08 11.53
C SER A 47 -8.19 -11.50 12.07
N LYS A 48 -7.17 -12.23 11.63
CA LYS A 48 -6.98 -13.65 11.98
C LYS A 48 -5.54 -13.92 12.37
N VAL A 49 -5.35 -14.83 13.33
CA VAL A 49 -4.06 -15.47 13.53
C VAL A 49 -3.73 -16.27 12.26
N PHE A 50 -2.60 -15.97 11.64
CA PHE A 50 -2.12 -16.70 10.49
C PHE A 50 -1.73 -18.12 10.90
N VAL A 51 -2.40 -19.08 10.30
CA VAL A 51 -2.10 -20.52 10.40
C VAL A 51 -2.00 -21.04 8.98
N ARG A 52 -0.90 -21.72 8.67
CA ARG A 52 -0.68 -22.35 7.36
C ARG A 52 -1.82 -23.32 7.06
N GLY A 53 -2.44 -23.20 5.89
CA GLY A 53 -3.63 -23.93 5.46
C GLY A 53 -4.97 -23.36 5.97
N GLY A 54 -4.97 -22.22 6.68
CA GLY A 54 -6.18 -21.59 7.21
C GLY A 54 -7.01 -20.84 6.16
N SER A 55 -8.34 -20.90 6.27
CA SER A 55 -9.25 -20.19 5.35
C SER A 55 -9.32 -18.68 5.63
N THR A 56 -9.35 -17.89 4.56
CA THR A 56 -9.54 -16.43 4.61
C THR A 56 -10.83 -16.06 3.87
N ASN A 57 -11.72 -15.29 4.51
CA ASN A 57 -12.94 -14.77 3.89
C ASN A 57 -12.71 -13.29 3.53
N PHE A 58 -13.27 -12.84 2.41
CA PHE A 58 -13.11 -11.48 1.91
C PHE A 58 -14.50 -10.85 1.66
N ASP A 59 -14.79 -9.73 2.31
CA ASP A 59 -16.07 -9.02 2.18
C ASP A 59 -16.12 -8.10 0.94
N ASP A 60 -17.34 -7.82 0.46
CA ASP A 60 -17.66 -7.12 -0.80
C ASP A 60 -16.91 -5.80 -1.07
N TRP A 61 -16.57 -5.03 -0.03
CA TRP A 61 -15.90 -3.74 -0.19
C TRP A 61 -14.37 -3.81 -0.22
N SER A 62 -13.80 -4.92 0.23
CA SER A 62 -12.34 -5.12 0.23
C SER A 62 -11.83 -5.68 -1.09
N TYR A 63 -12.72 -6.14 -1.99
CA TYR A 63 -12.36 -6.76 -3.27
C TYR A 63 -11.37 -5.94 -4.10
N ILE A 64 -11.47 -4.60 -4.09
CA ILE A 64 -10.58 -3.70 -4.86
C ILE A 64 -9.11 -3.87 -4.46
N PHE A 65 -8.86 -4.04 -3.17
CA PHE A 65 -7.53 -4.04 -2.55
C PHE A 65 -6.95 -5.44 -2.34
N LEU A 66 -7.72 -6.49 -2.64
CA LEU A 66 -7.25 -7.87 -2.46
C LEU A 66 -5.95 -8.11 -3.23
N ALA A 67 -5.05 -8.83 -2.58
CA ALA A 67 -3.83 -9.32 -3.20
C ALA A 67 -4.15 -10.34 -4.30
N PRO A 68 -3.29 -10.52 -5.31
CA PRO A 68 -3.52 -11.46 -6.41
C PRO A 68 -3.88 -12.87 -5.97
N GLU A 69 -3.21 -13.38 -4.95
CA GLU A 69 -3.50 -14.69 -4.37
C GLU A 69 -4.90 -14.75 -3.72
N GLN A 70 -5.37 -13.65 -3.14
CA GLN A 70 -6.70 -13.56 -2.55
C GLN A 70 -7.80 -13.48 -3.62
N VAL A 71 -7.54 -12.75 -4.71
CA VAL A 71 -8.41 -12.69 -5.90
C VAL A 71 -8.53 -14.07 -6.55
N ALA A 72 -7.44 -14.82 -6.61
CA ALA A 72 -7.42 -16.18 -7.13
C ALA A 72 -8.00 -17.23 -6.15
N HIS A 73 -8.52 -16.81 -5.00
CA HIS A 73 -9.01 -17.70 -3.93
C HIS A 73 -7.97 -18.71 -3.43
N LEU A 74 -6.69 -18.34 -3.48
CA LEU A 74 -5.57 -19.12 -2.96
C LEU A 74 -5.27 -18.73 -1.50
N GLU A 75 -4.49 -19.59 -0.83
CA GLU A 75 -4.02 -19.31 0.51
C GLU A 75 -3.16 -18.03 0.53
N SER A 76 -3.46 -17.13 1.47
CA SER A 76 -2.71 -15.87 1.64
C SER A 76 -2.02 -15.81 3.00
N ASN A 77 -0.79 -15.28 2.99
CA ASN A 77 0.03 -15.08 4.19
C ASN A 77 0.04 -13.60 4.61
N LEU A 78 0.91 -13.23 5.56
CA LEU A 78 1.06 -11.85 6.04
C LEU A 78 1.39 -10.84 4.92
N ARG A 79 1.98 -11.28 3.80
CA ARG A 79 2.31 -10.41 2.66
C ARG A 79 1.09 -9.95 1.87
N ALA A 80 -0.08 -10.52 2.09
CA ALA A 80 -1.32 -9.95 1.56
C ALA A 80 -1.65 -8.58 2.18
N ASP A 81 -1.36 -8.39 3.47
CA ASP A 81 -1.49 -7.07 4.10
C ASP A 81 -0.47 -6.08 3.50
N ILE A 82 0.71 -6.55 3.07
CA ILE A 82 1.73 -5.71 2.44
C ILE A 82 1.27 -5.21 1.07
N TRP A 83 0.62 -6.06 0.29
CA TRP A 83 -0.03 -5.65 -0.96
C TRP A 83 -1.07 -4.56 -0.71
N GLN A 84 -2.00 -4.80 0.22
CA GLN A 84 -3.07 -3.87 0.57
C GLN A 84 -2.52 -2.52 1.08
N LEU A 85 -1.47 -2.56 1.90
CA LEU A 85 -0.74 -1.38 2.35
C LEU A 85 -0.06 -0.66 1.17
N GLY A 86 0.49 -1.41 0.21
CA GLY A 86 1.07 -0.91 -1.03
C GLY A 86 0.06 -0.15 -1.88
N CYS A 87 -1.18 -0.66 -2.01
CA CYS A 87 -2.26 0.06 -2.68
C CYS A 87 -2.57 1.39 -1.99
N CYS A 88 -2.61 1.42 -0.66
CA CYS A 88 -2.81 2.66 0.10
C CYS A 88 -1.66 3.65 -0.14
N PHE A 89 -0.42 3.16 -0.16
CA PHE A 89 0.77 3.98 -0.41
C PHE A 89 0.79 4.54 -1.84
N ALA A 90 0.42 3.75 -2.84
CA ALA A 90 0.28 4.21 -4.22
C ALA A 90 -0.73 5.37 -4.34
N LEU A 91 -1.91 5.22 -3.74
CA LEU A 91 -2.93 6.27 -3.75
C LEU A 91 -2.45 7.54 -3.02
N MET A 92 -1.76 7.39 -1.89
CA MET A 92 -1.13 8.53 -1.20
C MET A 92 -0.08 9.21 -2.07
N LEU A 93 0.75 8.45 -2.79
CA LEU A 93 1.72 9.02 -3.73
C LEU A 93 1.03 9.84 -4.82
N GLY A 94 -0.07 9.34 -5.38
CA GLY A 94 -0.90 10.11 -6.32
C GLY A 94 -1.34 11.46 -5.75
N VAL A 95 -1.83 11.47 -4.51
CA VAL A 95 -2.18 12.72 -3.79
C VAL A 95 -0.99 13.64 -3.61
N THR A 96 0.16 13.12 -3.18
CA THR A 96 1.35 13.95 -2.97
C THR A 96 1.91 14.55 -4.25
N LYS A 97 1.68 13.91 -5.40
CA LYS A 97 2.22 14.34 -6.69
C LYS A 97 1.34 15.35 -7.41
N ARG A 98 0.04 15.10 -7.47
CA ARG A 98 -0.91 15.92 -8.24
C ARG A 98 -2.21 16.20 -7.50
N GLY A 99 -2.24 16.02 -6.17
CA GLY A 99 -3.46 16.16 -5.38
C GLY A 99 -4.52 15.11 -5.77
N THR A 100 -5.79 15.49 -5.69
CA THR A 100 -6.90 14.60 -6.03
C THR A 100 -6.81 14.06 -7.45
N ALA A 101 -6.33 14.88 -8.41
CA ALA A 101 -6.18 14.46 -9.80
C ALA A 101 -5.22 13.27 -9.96
N GLY A 102 -4.10 13.23 -9.24
CA GLY A 102 -3.16 12.09 -9.30
C GLY A 102 -3.73 10.82 -8.66
N ARG A 103 -4.51 10.96 -7.59
CA ARG A 103 -5.25 9.84 -7.00
C ARG A 103 -6.32 9.32 -7.95
N ASP A 104 -7.06 10.21 -8.60
CA ASP A 104 -8.13 9.84 -9.53
C ASP A 104 -7.57 9.20 -10.81
N GLU A 105 -6.43 9.68 -11.32
CA GLU A 105 -5.69 9.04 -12.41
C GLU A 105 -5.32 7.59 -12.09
N LEU A 106 -4.79 7.33 -10.89
CA LEU A 106 -4.52 5.97 -10.41
C LEU A 106 -5.81 5.17 -10.28
N TRP A 107 -6.87 5.78 -9.75
CA TRP A 107 -8.15 5.11 -9.53
C TRP A 107 -8.78 4.65 -10.86
N GLU A 108 -8.76 5.51 -11.86
CA GLU A 108 -9.31 5.22 -13.19
C GLU A 108 -8.47 4.20 -13.96
N SER A 109 -7.16 4.11 -13.68
CA SER A 109 -6.25 3.19 -14.37
C SER A 109 -6.62 1.71 -14.24
N PHE A 110 -7.28 1.32 -13.13
CA PHE A 110 -7.78 -0.04 -12.91
C PHE A 110 -9.30 -0.19 -13.11
N CYS A 111 -9.99 0.89 -13.49
CA CYS A 111 -11.44 0.88 -13.75
C CYS A 111 -11.73 0.77 -15.26
N ARG A 112 -10.98 -0.04 -16.02
CA ARG A 112 -10.95 0.06 -17.51
C ARG A 112 -11.80 -0.94 -18.30
N THR A 113 -12.69 -1.71 -17.68
CA THR A 113 -13.54 -2.66 -18.43
C THR A 113 -14.95 -2.13 -18.68
N LYS A 114 -15.43 -2.29 -19.93
CA LYS A 114 -16.85 -2.06 -20.33
C LYS A 114 -17.83 -2.92 -19.53
N ASP A 115 -17.34 -4.02 -18.99
CA ASP A 115 -18.03 -4.87 -18.03
C ASP A 115 -17.48 -4.51 -16.65
N ARG A 116 -18.23 -3.78 -15.81
CA ARG A 116 -17.84 -3.25 -14.48
C ARG A 116 -17.53 -4.36 -13.44
N ARG A 117 -16.86 -5.45 -13.82
CA ARG A 117 -16.73 -6.69 -13.06
C ARG A 117 -15.33 -6.97 -12.51
N SER A 118 -14.31 -6.22 -12.93
CA SER A 118 -12.95 -6.35 -12.38
C SER A 118 -12.37 -5.01 -11.93
N CYS A 119 -13.04 -4.33 -11.00
CA CYS A 119 -12.50 -3.14 -10.33
C CYS A 119 -11.45 -3.54 -9.27
N GLN A 120 -10.46 -4.34 -9.62
CA GLN A 120 -9.44 -4.87 -8.70
C GLN A 120 -8.05 -4.47 -9.17
N ILE A 121 -7.27 -3.86 -8.27
CA ILE A 121 -5.90 -3.42 -8.59
C ILE A 121 -5.03 -4.62 -9.00
N ALA A 122 -5.26 -5.80 -8.42
CA ALA A 122 -4.52 -7.02 -8.76
C ALA A 122 -4.78 -7.52 -10.20
N SER A 123 -6.01 -7.41 -10.68
CA SER A 123 -6.40 -7.82 -12.03
C SER A 123 -5.86 -6.85 -13.08
N GLU A 124 -5.88 -5.56 -12.78
CA GLU A 124 -5.43 -4.48 -13.69
C GLU A 124 -4.02 -3.96 -13.34
N HIS A 125 -3.20 -4.82 -12.73
CA HIS A 125 -1.92 -4.45 -12.13
C HIS A 125 -0.98 -3.73 -13.11
N GLU A 126 -0.89 -4.17 -14.36
CA GLU A 126 -0.01 -3.56 -15.36
C GLU A 126 -0.40 -2.11 -15.66
N HIS A 127 -1.69 -1.84 -15.83
CA HIS A 127 -2.20 -0.49 -16.06
C HIS A 127 -1.97 0.39 -14.84
N PHE A 128 -2.27 -0.13 -13.64
CA PHE A 128 -2.07 0.58 -12.39
C PHE A 128 -0.61 0.95 -12.16
N MET A 129 0.32 -0.01 -12.34
CA MET A 129 1.75 0.22 -12.17
C MET A 129 2.30 1.18 -13.21
N LYS A 130 1.80 1.14 -14.46
CA LYS A 130 2.17 2.10 -15.50
C LYS A 130 1.78 3.53 -15.12
N SER A 131 0.55 3.74 -14.65
CA SER A 131 0.11 5.05 -14.17
C SER A 131 0.90 5.52 -12.94
N LEU A 132 1.16 4.62 -11.98
CA LEU A 132 1.99 4.93 -10.81
C LEU A 132 3.41 5.36 -11.20
N LYS A 133 4.03 4.65 -12.16
CA LYS A 133 5.37 5.00 -12.66
C LYS A 133 5.38 6.36 -13.33
N ALA A 134 4.40 6.65 -14.18
CA ALA A 134 4.29 7.94 -14.85
C ALA A 134 4.20 9.10 -13.83
N LEU A 135 3.38 8.94 -12.79
CA LEU A 135 3.28 9.92 -11.70
C LEU A 135 4.59 10.13 -10.93
N CYS A 136 5.40 9.07 -10.76
CA CYS A 136 6.67 9.16 -10.05
C CYS A 136 7.81 9.71 -10.94
N ASP A 137 7.74 9.54 -12.26
CA ASP A 137 8.75 10.05 -13.19
C ASP A 137 8.72 11.58 -13.32
N GLU A 138 7.60 12.20 -12.99
CA GLU A 138 7.47 13.65 -12.94
C GLU A 138 8.24 14.22 -11.74
N SER A 139 9.25 15.03 -12.05
CA SER A 139 10.07 15.68 -11.05
C SER A 139 10.53 17.06 -11.55
N HIS A 140 10.62 18.01 -10.63
CA HIS A 140 11.05 19.38 -10.90
C HIS A 140 12.48 19.65 -10.42
N SER A 141 13.10 18.67 -9.75
CA SER A 141 14.48 18.74 -9.26
C SER A 141 15.10 17.34 -9.14
N ILE A 142 16.43 17.27 -9.08
CA ILE A 142 17.19 16.02 -8.89
C ILE A 142 16.84 15.36 -7.55
N GLY A 143 16.69 16.15 -6.48
CA GLY A 143 16.33 15.63 -5.15
C GLY A 143 14.90 15.05 -5.12
N GLU A 144 13.97 15.67 -5.85
CA GLU A 144 12.63 15.13 -6.04
C GLU A 144 12.66 13.84 -6.87
N ALA A 145 13.42 13.80 -7.96
CA ALA A 145 13.54 12.62 -8.82
C ALA A 145 14.03 11.39 -8.04
N LEU A 146 15.06 11.55 -7.20
CA LEU A 146 15.56 10.45 -6.36
C LEU A 146 14.53 10.01 -5.32
N SER A 147 13.86 10.97 -4.66
CA SER A 147 12.82 10.66 -3.67
C SER A 147 11.66 9.90 -4.31
N ASN A 148 11.27 10.28 -5.53
CA ASN A 148 10.21 9.61 -6.29
C ASN A 148 10.62 8.20 -6.70
N GLN A 149 11.86 8.04 -7.16
CA GLN A 149 12.38 6.74 -7.56
C GLN A 149 12.33 5.76 -6.37
N LEU A 150 12.81 6.16 -5.20
CA LEU A 150 12.80 5.31 -4.01
C LEU A 150 11.38 5.00 -3.53
N ALA A 151 10.48 5.98 -3.58
CA ALA A 151 9.07 5.77 -3.26
C ALA A 151 8.41 4.78 -4.23
N TYR A 152 8.68 4.92 -5.52
CA TYR A 152 8.21 3.99 -6.55
C TYR A 152 8.76 2.59 -6.35
N GLU A 153 10.07 2.43 -6.09
CA GLU A 153 10.70 1.14 -5.84
C GLU A 153 10.17 0.44 -4.58
N LEU A 154 9.91 1.21 -3.52
CA LEU A 154 9.25 0.71 -2.31
C LEU A 154 7.84 0.18 -2.64
N VAL A 155 7.00 1.01 -3.24
CA VAL A 155 5.60 0.64 -3.52
C VAL A 155 5.53 -0.49 -4.55
N SER A 156 6.40 -0.51 -5.55
CA SER A 156 6.50 -1.59 -6.53
C SER A 156 6.86 -2.93 -5.87
N GLY A 157 7.78 -2.93 -4.90
CA GLY A 157 8.10 -4.14 -4.14
C GLY A 157 6.96 -4.62 -3.22
N MET A 158 6.13 -3.69 -2.73
CA MET A 158 4.91 -4.02 -1.98
C MET A 158 3.81 -4.57 -2.89
N LEU A 159 3.75 -4.11 -4.13
CA LEU A 159 2.80 -4.52 -5.17
C LEU A 159 3.37 -5.60 -6.11
N ASP A 160 4.34 -6.39 -5.66
CA ASP A 160 4.78 -7.57 -6.41
C ASP A 160 3.66 -8.61 -6.44
N LYS A 161 3.29 -9.07 -7.64
CA LYS A 161 2.25 -10.08 -7.79
C LYS A 161 2.66 -11.42 -7.22
N ASN A 162 3.96 -11.75 -7.26
CA ASN A 162 4.46 -12.96 -6.63
C ASN A 162 4.64 -12.71 -5.13
N HIS A 163 3.77 -13.31 -4.32
CA HIS A 163 3.84 -13.21 -2.87
C HIS A 163 5.11 -13.82 -2.26
N GLU A 164 5.89 -14.64 -2.97
CA GLU A 164 7.18 -15.19 -2.50
C GLU A 164 8.34 -14.19 -2.63
N THR A 165 8.23 -13.22 -3.53
CA THR A 165 9.22 -12.15 -3.72
C THR A 165 8.74 -10.79 -3.22
N ARG A 166 7.42 -10.63 -3.00
CA ARG A 166 6.82 -9.45 -2.37
C ARG A 166 7.47 -9.13 -1.03
N LEU A 167 7.69 -7.84 -0.80
CA LEU A 167 8.33 -7.37 0.43
C LEU A 167 7.62 -7.86 1.69
N GLU A 168 8.41 -8.10 2.73
CA GLU A 168 7.92 -8.25 4.10
C GLU A 168 7.92 -6.92 4.85
N ILE A 169 7.16 -6.86 5.94
CA ILE A 169 7.00 -5.63 6.72
C ILE A 169 8.33 -5.06 7.24
N HIS A 170 9.30 -5.92 7.59
CA HIS A 170 10.61 -5.49 8.07
C HIS A 170 11.43 -4.82 6.94
N GLN A 171 11.29 -5.30 5.71
CA GLN A 171 11.93 -4.72 4.53
C GLN A 171 11.29 -3.39 4.15
N VAL A 172 9.96 -3.27 4.26
CA VAL A 172 9.23 -2.01 4.09
C VAL A 172 9.71 -0.97 5.09
N LEU A 173 9.83 -1.34 6.38
CA LEU A 173 10.34 -0.43 7.42
C LEU A 173 11.76 0.04 7.15
N SER A 174 12.65 -0.87 6.73
CA SER A 174 14.05 -0.57 6.41
C SER A 174 14.19 0.37 5.21
N ARG A 175 13.43 0.14 4.13
CA ARG A 175 13.41 1.03 2.96
C ARG A 175 12.86 2.41 3.30
N LEU A 176 11.83 2.50 4.16
CA LEU A 176 11.34 3.79 4.64
C LEU A 176 12.38 4.55 5.47
N ASP A 177 13.22 3.86 6.26
CA ASP A 177 14.34 4.51 6.97
C ASP A 177 15.36 5.08 5.98
N GLN A 178 15.69 4.33 4.93
CA GLN A 178 16.60 4.79 3.88
C GLN A 178 16.07 6.05 3.18
N ILE A 179 14.78 6.10 2.84
CA ILE A 179 14.14 7.26 2.23
C ILE A 179 14.25 8.48 3.16
N VAL A 180 13.90 8.31 4.45
CA VAL A 180 13.95 9.42 5.43
C VAL A 180 15.38 9.92 5.63
N ALA A 181 16.35 9.02 5.72
CA ALA A 181 17.76 9.38 5.86
C ALA A 181 18.24 10.18 4.64
N GLN A 182 17.94 9.73 3.43
CA GLN A 182 18.36 10.43 2.21
C GLN A 182 17.71 11.80 2.05
N MET A 183 16.41 11.94 2.36
CA MET A 183 15.74 13.24 2.35
C MET A 183 16.33 14.22 3.36
N SER A 184 16.84 13.72 4.50
CA SER A 184 17.50 14.56 5.51
C SER A 184 18.88 15.04 5.04
N THR A 185 19.59 14.24 4.25
CA THR A 185 20.90 14.60 3.68
C THR A 185 20.81 15.62 2.54
N LEU A 186 19.73 15.59 1.75
CA LEU A 186 19.50 16.51 0.63
C LEU A 186 18.96 17.89 1.05
N ALA A 187 18.55 18.05 2.30
CA ALA A 187 18.03 19.31 2.86
C ALA A 187 19.12 20.19 3.52
N VAL A 188 20.39 19.76 3.47
CA VAL A 188 21.59 20.47 3.96
C VAL A 188 22.41 20.92 2.77
#